data_AF-A0A4R2CE13-F1
#
_entry.id   AF-A0A4R2CE13-F1
#
_cell.length_a   1.000
_cell.length_b   1.000
_cell.length_c   1.000
_cell.angle_alpha   90.00
_cell.angle_beta   90.00
_cell.angle_gamma   90.00
#
_symmetry.space_group_name_H-M   'P 1'
#
loop_
_entity.id
_entity.type
_entity.pdbx_description
1 polymer ?
#
loop_
_entity_poly.entity_id
_entity_poly.type
_entity_poly.pdbx_seq_one_letter_code
_entity_poly.pdbx_strand_id
1 'polypeptide(L)'
;MPEVGGVAGLPLFGRELESKLLADLVSGIRDRGAALFLSGEAGIGKSALLAEAGALAAAAGLRVMRTTGAEAEQHLPLAGLHQILHPIRSGLDTLPGPQRDALQSAMGLADSAVADLYLVGLAVLNLLAEVAAETPVVLIAEDVHWLDQVSADVLAFVARRLECPARSSQIRC
;
A
#
# COMPACT_ATOMS: atom_id res chain seq x y z
N MET A 1 18.72 31.67 -8.20
CA MET A 1 18.43 30.23 -8.18
C MET A 1 17.06 30.08 -7.54
N PRO A 2 16.07 29.45 -8.19
CA PRO A 2 14.70 29.51 -7.71
C PRO A 2 14.50 28.60 -6.49
N GLU A 3 13.71 29.12 -5.55
CA GLU A 3 13.31 28.48 -4.31
C GLU A 3 12.34 27.33 -4.57
N VAL A 4 12.63 26.17 -4.00
CA VAL A 4 11.70 25.04 -3.97
C VAL A 4 10.86 25.19 -2.71
N GLY A 5 9.68 25.80 -2.88
CA GLY A 5 8.69 25.96 -1.82
C GLY A 5 8.20 24.61 -1.32
N GLY A 6 8.50 24.31 -0.06
CA GLY A 6 7.89 23.20 0.66
C GLY A 6 6.41 23.45 0.81
N VAL A 7 5.59 22.54 0.29
CA VAL A 7 4.16 22.54 0.57
C VAL A 7 4.00 22.00 2.00
N ALA A 8 4.06 22.90 2.98
CA ALA A 8 3.66 22.60 4.34
C ALA A 8 2.18 22.19 4.29
N GLY A 9 1.89 20.92 4.61
CA GLY A 9 0.53 20.40 4.68
C GLY A 9 -0.28 21.28 5.63
N LEU A 10 -1.39 21.83 5.13
CA LEU A 10 -2.32 22.59 5.95
C LEU A 10 -2.86 21.67 7.07
N PRO A 11 -2.87 22.11 8.34
CA PRO A 11 -3.43 21.31 9.43
C PRO A 11 -4.88 20.95 9.14
N LEU A 12 -5.22 19.66 9.24
CA LEU A 12 -6.59 19.17 9.10
C LEU A 12 -7.38 19.52 10.37
N PHE A 13 -8.10 20.64 10.34
CA PHE A 13 -8.97 21.06 11.44
C PHE A 13 -10.19 20.11 11.57
N GLY A 14 -10.44 19.61 12.78
CA GLY A 14 -11.57 18.73 13.09
C GLY A 14 -11.33 17.25 12.80
N ARG A 15 -10.09 16.85 12.52
CA ARG A 15 -9.65 15.47 12.25
C ARG A 15 -8.54 15.01 13.20
N GLU A 16 -8.46 15.62 14.37
CA GLU A 16 -7.38 15.39 15.34
C GLU A 16 -7.37 13.94 15.85
N LEU A 17 -8.52 13.27 15.88
CA LEU A 17 -8.63 11.87 16.27
C LEU A 17 -8.11 10.93 15.16
N GLU A 18 -8.46 11.19 13.91
CA GLU A 18 -8.02 10.40 12.75
C GLU A 18 -6.53 10.57 12.48
N SER A 19 -6.02 11.81 12.50
CA SER A 19 -4.58 12.07 12.38
C SER A 19 -3.79 11.43 13.53
N LYS A 20 -4.34 11.44 14.76
CA LYS A 20 -3.72 10.75 15.90
C LYS A 20 -3.71 9.23 15.72
N LEU A 21 -4.82 8.62 15.28
CA LEU A 21 -4.87 7.17 15.01
C LEU A 21 -3.87 6.75 13.94
N LEU A 22 -3.70 7.57 12.88
CA LEU A 22 -2.71 7.32 11.84
C LEU A 22 -1.28 7.49 12.36
N ALA A 23 -1.01 8.52 13.18
CA ALA A 23 0.29 8.72 13.81
C ALA A 23 0.64 7.56 14.77
N ASP A 24 -0.34 7.08 15.55
CA ASP A 24 -0.18 5.94 16.45
C ASP A 24 0.09 4.64 15.65
N LEU A 25 -0.53 4.47 14.48
CA LEU A 25 -0.29 3.33 13.60
C LEU A 25 1.10 3.39 12.96
N VAL A 26 1.50 4.56 12.44
CA VAL A 26 2.81 4.79 11.84
C VAL A 26 3.94 4.59 12.86
N SER A 27 3.75 5.05 14.10
CA SER A 27 4.74 4.86 15.17
C SER A 27 4.83 3.41 15.66
N GLY A 28 3.72 2.67 15.70
CA GLY A 28 3.67 1.28 16.11
C GLY A 28 4.12 0.25 15.06
N ILE A 29 4.38 0.67 13.82
CA ILE A 29 4.64 -0.25 12.70
C ILE A 29 5.94 -1.05 12.85
N ARG A 30 6.90 -0.54 13.65
CA ARG A 30 8.19 -1.21 13.89
C ARG A 30 8.04 -2.51 14.68
N ASP A 31 6.97 -2.62 15.48
CA ASP A 31 6.73 -3.78 16.33
C ASP A 31 5.68 -4.74 15.75
N ARG A 32 4.77 -4.23 14.91
CA ARG A 32 3.66 -5.01 14.33
C ARG A 32 3.14 -4.43 13.02
N GLY A 33 2.75 -5.32 12.10
CA GLY A 33 1.98 -4.93 10.91
C GLY A 33 0.55 -4.52 11.27
N ALA A 34 -0.01 -3.62 10.47
CA ALA A 34 -1.41 -3.21 10.58
C ALA A 34 -1.95 -2.81 9.20
N ALA A 35 -3.25 -2.99 9.01
CA ALA A 35 -3.97 -2.49 7.84
C ALA A 35 -5.14 -1.62 8.31
N LEU A 36 -5.39 -0.52 7.60
CA LEU A 36 -6.47 0.42 7.90
C LEU A 36 -7.20 0.77 6.62
N PHE A 37 -8.53 0.71 6.67
CA PHE A 37 -9.40 1.14 5.58
C PHE A 37 -10.13 2.41 5.98
N LEU A 38 -9.94 3.48 5.19
CA LEU A 38 -10.59 4.76 5.38
C LEU A 38 -11.78 4.89 4.44
N SER A 39 -12.97 5.15 4.99
CA SER A 39 -14.19 5.36 4.23
C SER A 39 -14.85 6.66 4.65
N GLY A 40 -15.49 7.35 3.72
CA GLY A 40 -16.15 8.64 3.99
C GLY A 40 -16.64 9.26 2.70
N GLU A 41 -17.32 10.39 2.78
CA GLU A 41 -17.88 11.06 1.62
C GLU A 41 -16.80 11.61 0.67
N ALA A 42 -17.15 11.84 -0.60
CA ALA A 42 -16.24 12.48 -1.55
C ALA A 42 -15.94 13.91 -1.07
N GLY A 43 -14.67 14.34 -1.15
CA GLY A 43 -14.26 15.68 -0.69
C GLY A 43 -14.09 15.83 0.83
N ILE A 44 -14.32 14.79 1.63
CA ILE A 44 -14.18 14.84 3.11
C ILE A 44 -12.72 14.95 3.62
N GLY A 45 -11.74 14.93 2.71
CA GLY A 45 -10.32 15.09 3.04
C GLY A 45 -9.52 13.79 3.23
N LYS A 46 -10.05 12.62 2.83
CA LYS A 46 -9.35 11.32 2.94
C LYS A 46 -7.95 11.34 2.31
N SER A 47 -7.82 11.89 1.10
CA SER A 47 -6.53 11.98 0.40
C SER A 47 -5.55 12.92 1.10
N ALA A 48 -6.05 14.01 1.70
CA ALA A 48 -5.21 14.91 2.51
C ALA A 48 -4.70 14.22 3.77
N LEU A 49 -5.55 13.41 4.41
CA LEU A 49 -5.19 12.62 5.59
C LEU A 49 -4.15 11.52 5.25
N LEU A 50 -4.31 10.83 4.12
CA LEU A 50 -3.33 9.86 3.62
C LEU A 50 -2.01 10.53 3.18
N ALA A 51 -2.07 11.75 2.66
CA ALA A 51 -0.87 12.54 2.37
C ALA A 51 -0.12 12.92 3.64
N GLU A 52 -0.83 13.35 4.69
CA GLU A 52 -0.24 13.62 6.02
C GLU A 52 0.42 12.37 6.60
N ALA A 53 -0.27 11.22 6.60
CA ALA A 53 0.29 9.96 7.09
C ALA A 53 1.56 9.55 6.31
N GLY A 54 1.55 9.73 4.98
CA GLY A 54 2.73 9.50 4.15
C GLY A 54 3.89 10.43 4.50
N ALA A 55 3.63 11.72 4.74
CA ALA A 55 4.64 12.68 5.15
C ALA A 55 5.24 12.34 6.52
N LEU A 56 4.40 11.96 7.49
CA LEU A 56 4.82 11.50 8.82
C LEU A 56 5.69 10.24 8.74
N ALA A 57 5.28 9.25 7.93
CA ALA A 57 6.04 8.03 7.73
C ALA A 57 7.41 8.30 7.11
N ALA A 58 7.48 9.16 6.08
CA ALA A 58 8.74 9.56 5.47
C ALA A 58 9.65 10.29 6.46
N ALA A 59 9.10 11.21 7.27
CA ALA A 59 9.84 11.92 8.32
C ALA A 59 10.37 10.98 9.42
N ALA A 60 9.67 9.87 9.69
CA ALA A 60 10.09 8.82 10.61
C ALA A 60 11.09 7.81 10.00
N GLY A 61 11.55 8.05 8.77
CA GLY A 61 12.51 7.20 8.06
C GLY A 61 11.91 5.87 7.57
N LEU A 62 10.60 5.82 7.37
CA LEU A 62 9.91 4.64 6.82
C LEU A 62 9.85 4.71 5.30
N ARG A 63 9.74 3.54 4.66
CA ARG A 63 9.58 3.44 3.21
C ARG A 63 8.11 3.60 2.86
N VAL A 64 7.75 4.71 2.22
CA VAL A 64 6.39 4.98 1.76
C VAL A 64 6.20 4.50 0.34
N MET A 65 5.21 3.65 0.12
CA MET A 65 4.80 3.13 -1.18
C MET A 65 3.36 3.54 -1.45
N ARG A 66 3.03 3.89 -2.70
CA ARG A 66 1.70 4.38 -3.05
C ARG A 66 1.17 3.66 -4.29
N THR A 67 -0.13 3.44 -4.30
CA THR A 67 -0.90 3.15 -5.52
C THR A 67 -2.17 4.00 -5.51
N THR A 68 -2.61 4.42 -6.69
CA THR A 68 -3.85 5.17 -6.85
C THR A 68 -4.67 4.46 -7.92
N GLY A 69 -5.91 4.13 -7.58
CA GLY A 69 -6.87 3.62 -8.55
C GLY A 69 -7.21 4.69 -9.58
N ALA A 70 -7.28 4.30 -10.85
CA ALA A 70 -7.64 5.17 -11.94
C ALA A 70 -8.78 4.51 -12.73
N GLU A 71 -9.85 5.26 -13.01
CA GLU A 71 -11.03 4.73 -13.72
C GLU A 71 -10.65 4.07 -15.06
N ALA A 72 -9.69 4.65 -15.78
CA ALA A 72 -9.18 4.11 -17.04
C ALA A 72 -8.43 2.76 -16.90
N GLU A 73 -7.96 2.44 -15.70
CA GLU A 73 -7.15 1.24 -15.41
C GLU A 73 -7.95 0.14 -14.70
N GLN A 74 -9.23 0.35 -14.36
CA GLN A 74 -10.08 -0.63 -13.68
C GLN A 74 -10.14 -2.00 -14.38
N HIS A 75 -10.01 -2.00 -15.71
CA HIS A 75 -10.06 -3.19 -16.55
C HIS A 75 -8.68 -3.69 -16.99
N LEU A 76 -7.59 -3.10 -16.45
CA LEU A 76 -6.21 -3.51 -16.68
C LEU A 76 -5.75 -4.32 -15.47
N PRO A 77 -5.78 -5.67 -15.52
CA PRO A 77 -5.40 -6.50 -14.39
C PRO A 77 -3.98 -6.16 -13.92
N LEU A 78 -3.81 -6.09 -12.60
CA LEU A 78 -2.52 -5.87 -11.93
C LEU A 78 -1.93 -4.46 -12.11
N ALA A 79 -2.65 -3.50 -12.70
CA ALA A 79 -2.17 -2.13 -12.85
C ALA A 79 -1.78 -1.50 -11.50
N GLY A 80 -2.63 -1.64 -10.49
CA GLY A 80 -2.34 -1.15 -9.13
C GLY A 80 -1.13 -1.85 -8.52
N LEU A 81 -1.04 -3.17 -8.68
CA LEU A 81 0.06 -3.97 -8.16
C LEU A 81 1.39 -3.62 -8.84
N HIS A 82 1.39 -3.32 -10.15
CA HIS A 82 2.58 -2.87 -10.86
C HIS A 82 3.15 -1.58 -10.28
N GLN A 83 2.30 -0.61 -9.91
CA GLN A 83 2.73 0.64 -9.27
C GLN A 83 3.48 0.35 -7.95
N ILE A 84 3.02 -0.64 -7.19
CA ILE A 84 3.61 -1.04 -5.91
C ILE A 84 4.89 -1.84 -6.11
N LEU A 85 4.92 -2.79 -7.04
CA LEU A 85 6.03 -3.73 -7.17
C LEU A 85 7.22 -3.17 -7.94
N HIS A 86 6.99 -2.20 -8.83
CA HIS A 86 8.06 -1.64 -9.67
C HIS A 86 9.29 -1.16 -8.87
N PRO A 87 9.17 -0.44 -7.73
CA PRO A 87 10.31 -0.01 -6.92
C PRO A 87 11.07 -1.14 -6.21
N ILE A 88 10.43 -2.29 -5.98
CA ILE A 88 10.98 -3.41 -5.18
C ILE A 88 11.22 -4.67 -6.03
N ARG A 89 11.15 -4.53 -7.35
CA ARG A 89 11.32 -5.64 -8.32
C ARG A 89 12.65 -6.37 -8.22
N SER A 90 13.71 -5.73 -7.70
CA SER A 90 15.00 -6.38 -7.49
C SER A 90 14.95 -7.50 -6.45
N GLY A 91 13.95 -7.50 -5.56
CA GLY A 91 13.76 -8.57 -4.58
C GLY A 91 13.03 -9.79 -5.15
N LEU A 92 12.57 -9.79 -6.41
CA LEU A 92 11.88 -10.96 -6.97
C LEU A 92 12.75 -12.22 -6.98
N ASP A 93 14.07 -12.05 -7.11
CA ASP A 93 15.01 -13.16 -7.16
C ASP A 93 15.17 -13.87 -5.80
N THR A 94 14.79 -13.22 -4.69
CA THR A 94 14.83 -13.82 -3.35
C THR A 94 13.61 -14.68 -3.04
N LEU A 95 12.56 -14.59 -3.86
CA LEU A 95 11.34 -15.36 -3.66
C LEU A 95 11.52 -16.85 -4.01
N PRO A 96 10.79 -17.75 -3.33
CA PRO A 96 10.69 -19.15 -3.72
C PRO A 96 10.23 -19.29 -5.17
N GLY A 97 10.80 -20.26 -5.92
CA GLY A 97 10.57 -20.44 -7.35
C GLY A 97 9.10 -20.31 -7.79
N PRO A 98 8.16 -21.08 -7.20
CA PRO A 98 6.75 -20.98 -7.59
C PRO A 98 6.12 -19.58 -7.40
N GLN A 99 6.53 -18.85 -6.37
CA GLN A 99 6.05 -17.49 -6.10
C GLN A 99 6.66 -16.48 -7.07
N ARG A 100 7.96 -16.59 -7.32
CA ARG A 100 8.67 -15.76 -8.29
C ARG A 100 8.07 -15.95 -9.68
N ASP A 101 7.88 -17.19 -10.12
CA ASP A 101 7.39 -17.51 -11.46
C ASP A 101 5.95 -17.02 -11.64
N ALA A 102 5.08 -17.22 -10.64
CA ALA A 102 3.71 -16.69 -10.64
C ALA A 102 3.69 -15.16 -10.72
N LEU A 103 4.56 -14.48 -9.96
CA LEU A 103 4.61 -13.02 -9.94
C LEU A 103 5.23 -12.45 -11.23
N GLN A 104 6.26 -13.09 -11.79
CA GLN A 104 6.84 -12.73 -13.07
C GLN A 104 5.85 -12.92 -14.22
N SER A 105 5.08 -14.00 -14.22
CA SER A 105 4.00 -14.24 -15.18
C SER A 105 2.91 -13.17 -15.05
N ALA A 106 2.47 -12.87 -13.83
CA ALA A 106 1.50 -11.83 -13.54
C ALA A 106 1.97 -10.45 -14.05
N MET A 107 3.26 -10.15 -13.92
CA MET A 107 3.85 -8.90 -14.41
C MET A 107 4.17 -8.85 -15.91
N GLY A 108 3.87 -9.92 -16.66
CA GLY A 108 4.21 -10.04 -18.08
C GLY A 108 5.72 -10.13 -18.36
N LEU A 109 6.51 -10.53 -17.36
CA LEU A 109 7.97 -10.72 -17.46
C LEU A 109 8.36 -12.15 -17.89
N ALA A 110 7.40 -13.08 -17.87
CA ALA A 110 7.59 -14.45 -18.30
C ALA A 110 6.40 -14.95 -19.10
N ASP A 111 6.68 -15.67 -20.20
CA ASP A 111 5.67 -16.40 -20.98
C ASP A 111 5.26 -17.66 -20.22
N SER A 112 4.37 -17.51 -19.26
CA SER A 112 3.85 -18.59 -18.41
C SER A 112 2.32 -18.65 -18.47
N ALA A 113 1.77 -19.82 -18.12
CA ALA A 113 0.34 -20.03 -17.94
C ALA A 113 -0.25 -19.07 -16.89
N VAL A 114 -1.59 -18.95 -16.89
CA VAL A 114 -2.38 -18.11 -15.97
C VAL A 114 -1.81 -18.17 -14.55
N ALA A 115 -1.36 -17.02 -14.04
CA ALA A 115 -0.77 -16.92 -12.72
C ALA A 115 -1.79 -17.33 -11.64
N ASP A 116 -1.37 -18.21 -10.74
CA ASP A 116 -2.16 -18.54 -9.55
C ASP A 116 -2.17 -17.32 -8.62
N LEU A 117 -3.34 -16.68 -8.49
CA LEU A 117 -3.52 -15.47 -7.67
C LEU A 117 -3.19 -15.69 -6.19
N TYR A 118 -3.28 -16.93 -5.70
CA TYR A 118 -2.83 -17.25 -4.35
C TYR A 118 -1.30 -17.15 -4.25
N LEU A 119 -0.57 -17.69 -5.23
CA LEU A 119 0.89 -17.58 -5.29
C LEU A 119 1.35 -16.14 -5.52
N VAL A 120 0.62 -15.37 -6.33
CA VAL A 120 0.85 -13.93 -6.49
C VAL A 120 0.67 -13.21 -5.15
N GLY A 121 -0.41 -13.47 -4.43
CA GLY A 121 -0.66 -12.89 -3.11
C GLY A 121 0.45 -13.22 -2.09
N LEU A 122 0.92 -14.47 -2.07
CA LEU A 122 2.04 -14.88 -1.23
C LEU A 122 3.36 -14.21 -1.64
N ALA A 123 3.64 -14.14 -2.94
CA ALA A 123 4.83 -13.50 -3.47
C ALA A 123 4.90 -12.03 -3.05
N VAL A 124 3.78 -11.30 -3.19
CA VAL A 124 3.67 -9.89 -2.78
C VAL A 124 3.85 -9.74 -1.28
N LEU A 125 3.19 -10.57 -0.47
CA LEU A 125 3.34 -10.53 0.99
C LEU A 125 4.80 -10.74 1.41
N ASN A 126 5.45 -11.78 0.88
CA ASN A 126 6.82 -12.11 1.23
C ASN A 126 7.82 -11.05 0.75
N LEU A 127 7.61 -10.51 -0.45
CA LEU A 127 8.45 -9.43 -0.97
C LEU A 127 8.31 -8.16 -0.12
N LEU A 128 7.08 -7.80 0.28
CA LEU A 128 6.87 -6.67 1.20
C LEU A 128 7.48 -6.93 2.58
N ALA A 129 7.43 -8.16 3.09
CA ALA A 129 8.04 -8.54 4.36
C ALA A 129 9.59 -8.45 4.31
N GLU A 130 10.21 -8.90 3.22
CA GLU A 130 11.65 -8.78 2.97
C GLU A 130 12.08 -7.31 2.98
N VAL A 131 11.36 -6.48 2.22
CA VAL A 131 11.61 -5.03 2.14
C VAL A 131 11.40 -4.35 3.50
N ALA A 132 10.39 -4.79 4.25
CA ALA A 132 10.07 -4.28 5.58
C ALA A 132 11.11 -4.66 6.65
N ALA A 133 11.84 -5.78 6.47
CA ALA A 133 12.90 -6.21 7.37
C ALA A 133 14.10 -5.24 7.35
N GLU A 134 14.40 -4.63 6.21
CA GLU A 134 15.42 -3.58 6.11
C GLU A 134 14.91 -2.22 6.59
N THR A 135 13.70 -1.86 6.15
CA THR A 135 13.08 -0.56 6.46
C THR A 135 11.57 -0.74 6.47
N PRO A 136 10.87 -0.49 7.60
CA PRO A 136 9.43 -0.72 7.66
C PRO A 136 8.69 0.04 6.57
N VAL A 137 7.69 -0.63 5.98
CA VAL A 137 6.96 -0.17 4.81
C VAL A 137 5.58 0.35 5.21
N VAL A 138 5.23 1.54 4.70
CA VAL A 138 3.86 2.06 4.74
C VAL A 138 3.34 2.05 3.31
N LEU A 139 2.34 1.21 3.05
CA LEU A 139 1.65 1.13 1.77
C LEU A 139 0.33 1.90 1.82
N ILE A 140 0.18 2.87 0.92
CA ILE A 140 -1.02 3.71 0.81
C ILE A 140 -1.70 3.39 -0.52
N ALA A 141 -2.96 2.97 -0.46
CA ALA A 141 -3.80 2.76 -1.64
C ALA A 141 -4.93 3.80 -1.66
N GLU A 142 -4.90 4.68 -2.66
CA GLU A 142 -5.92 5.72 -2.86
C GLU A 142 -6.91 5.29 -3.93
N ASP A 143 -8.15 5.77 -3.81
CA ASP A 143 -9.24 5.50 -4.76
C ASP A 143 -9.38 4.01 -5.11
N VAL A 144 -9.34 3.16 -4.08
CA VAL A 144 -9.39 1.69 -4.21
C VAL A 144 -10.62 1.19 -4.98
N HIS A 145 -11.70 1.97 -5.01
CA HIS A 145 -12.90 1.69 -5.82
C HIS A 145 -12.65 1.75 -7.33
N TRP A 146 -11.58 2.44 -7.76
CA TRP A 146 -11.07 2.49 -9.13
C TRP A 146 -9.84 1.61 -9.35
N LEU A 147 -9.42 0.83 -8.35
CA LEU A 147 -8.35 -0.14 -8.53
C LEU A 147 -8.87 -1.32 -9.35
N ASP A 148 -8.00 -1.94 -10.15
CA ASP A 148 -8.34 -3.20 -10.81
C ASP A 148 -8.63 -4.29 -9.76
N GLN A 149 -9.61 -5.16 -10.07
CA GLN A 149 -10.12 -6.14 -9.12
C GLN A 149 -9.03 -7.10 -8.61
N VAL A 150 -8.09 -7.48 -9.48
CA VAL A 150 -7.03 -8.43 -9.15
C VAL A 150 -6.07 -7.81 -8.14
N SER A 151 -5.63 -6.58 -8.36
CA SER A 151 -4.82 -5.84 -7.39
C SER A 151 -5.55 -5.64 -6.07
N ALA A 152 -6.84 -5.30 -6.10
CA ALA A 152 -7.65 -5.14 -4.89
C ALA A 152 -7.73 -6.43 -4.07
N ASP A 153 -7.93 -7.57 -4.73
CA ASP A 153 -7.99 -8.89 -4.08
C ASP A 153 -6.66 -9.29 -3.46
N VAL A 154 -5.54 -9.01 -4.15
CA VAL A 154 -4.18 -9.24 -3.64
C VAL A 154 -3.89 -8.34 -2.43
N LEU A 155 -4.24 -7.06 -2.48
CA LEU A 155 -4.07 -6.15 -1.34
C LEU A 155 -4.93 -6.57 -0.14
N ALA A 156 -6.17 -7.01 -0.37
CA ALA A 156 -7.03 -7.56 0.68
C ALA A 156 -6.48 -8.88 1.25
N PHE A 157 -5.84 -9.71 0.42
CA PHE A 157 -5.15 -10.92 0.87
C PHE A 157 -3.96 -10.59 1.79
N VAL A 158 -3.15 -9.60 1.43
CA VAL A 158 -2.00 -9.12 2.22
C VAL A 158 -2.49 -8.52 3.53
N ALA A 159 -3.45 -7.59 3.48
CA ALA A 159 -4.00 -6.91 4.66
C ALA A 159 -4.47 -7.90 5.74
N ARG A 160 -5.25 -8.92 5.36
CA ARG A 160 -5.75 -9.96 6.27
C ARG A 160 -4.65 -10.82 6.91
N ARG A 161 -3.43 -10.84 6.35
CA ARG A 161 -2.29 -11.60 6.87
C ARG A 161 -1.33 -10.75 7.69
N LEU A 162 -1.43 -9.42 7.59
CA LEU A 162 -0.77 -8.50 8.50
C LEU A 162 -1.49 -8.44 9.87
N GLU A 163 -2.75 -8.89 9.93
CA GLU A 163 -3.58 -8.81 11.11
C GLU A 163 -3.27 -9.90 12.15
N CYS A 164 -2.69 -9.48 13.28
CA CYS A 164 -2.94 -10.06 14.61
C CYS A 164 -2.91 -8.93 15.67
N PRO A 165 -3.94 -8.85 16.54
CA PRO A 165 -5.09 -7.97 16.41
C PRO A 165 -4.79 -6.50 16.77
N ALA A 166 -5.10 -5.57 15.86
CA ALA A 166 -5.58 -4.25 16.22
C ALA A 166 -6.85 -4.01 15.39
N ARG A 167 -7.92 -3.63 16.08
CA ARG A 167 -9.31 -3.56 15.62
C ARG A 167 -9.41 -3.07 14.18
N SER A 168 -10.21 -3.80 13.38
CA SER A 168 -10.83 -3.31 12.15
C SER A 168 -11.76 -2.14 12.49
N SER A 169 -11.15 -1.00 12.79
CA SER A 169 -11.82 0.26 13.02
C SER A 169 -12.07 0.86 11.66
N GLN A 170 -13.25 0.60 11.12
CA GLN A 170 -13.78 1.36 9.99
C GLN A 170 -13.89 2.83 10.45
N ILE A 171 -12.89 3.64 10.13
CA ILE A 171 -12.96 5.08 10.38
C ILE A 171 -13.89 5.63 9.30
N ARG A 172 -15.10 6.01 9.74
CA ARG A 172 -16.03 6.79 8.94
C ARG A 172 -15.66 8.26 9.11
N CYS A 173 -15.06 8.86 8.09
CA CYS A 173 -14.85 10.30 8.04
C CYS A 173 -16.12 11.04 7.62
#